data_AF-A0A1Q8ZFJ6-F1
#
_entry.id   AF-A0A1Q8ZFJ6-F1
#
_cell.length_a   1.000
_cell.length_b   1.000
_cell.length_c   1.000
_cell.angle_alpha   90.00
_cell.angle_beta   90.00
_cell.angle_gamma   90.00
#
_symmetry.space_group_name_H-M   'P 1'
#
loop_
_entity.id
_entity.type
_entity.pdbx_description
1 polymer ?
#
loop_
_entity_poly.entity_id
_entity_poly.type
_entity_poly.pdbx_seq_one_letter_code
_entity_poly.pdbx_strand_id
1 'polypeptide(L)' 'MNDLRTVMGWMHTWAIPEQVAIGQSWRAFDLDGNLLDDHLAKRLDAFDHSLVDNRQKLGRVSQWERAAA' A
#
# COMPACT_ATOMS: atom_id res chain seq x y z
N MET A 1 -6.39 -12.60 6.18
CA MET A 1 -5.87 -11.20 6.16
C MET A 1 -4.39 -11.11 5.80
N ASN A 2 -3.70 -12.25 5.59
CA ASN A 2 -2.28 -12.28 5.23
C ASN A 2 -2.01 -13.02 3.90
N ASP A 3 -3.04 -13.63 3.31
CA ASP A 3 -2.93 -14.50 2.15
C ASP A 3 -2.47 -13.72 0.91
N LEU A 4 -2.92 -12.48 0.77
CA LEU A 4 -2.47 -11.59 -0.30
C LEU A 4 -0.96 -11.32 -0.23
N ARG A 5 -0.40 -11.11 0.97
CA ARG A 5 1.05 -10.93 1.14
C ARG A 5 1.81 -12.21 0.79
N THR A 6 1.29 -13.38 1.15
CA THR A 6 1.87 -14.67 0.76
C THR A 6 1.90 -14.82 -0.76
N VAL A 7 0.79 -14.52 -1.45
CA VAL A 7 0.70 -14.58 -2.91
C VAL A 7 1.65 -13.57 -3.57
N MET A 8 1.75 -12.35 -3.04
CA MET A 8 2.72 -11.34 -3.49
C MET A 8 4.16 -11.85 -3.41
N GLY A 9 4.50 -12.60 -2.35
CA GLY A 9 5.79 -13.26 -2.20
C GLY A 9 6.06 -14.30 -3.29
N TRP A 10 5.06 -15.14 -3.63
CA TRP A 10 5.19 -16.10 -4.74
C TRP A 10 5.34 -15.43 -6.11
N MET A 11 4.72 -14.26 -6.28
CA MET A 11 4.87 -13.44 -7.48
C MET A 11 6.21 -12.68 -7.54
N HIS A 12 7.11 -12.87 -6.56
CA HIS A 12 8.38 -12.17 -6.45
C HIS A 12 8.21 -10.64 -6.43
N THR A 13 7.04 -10.18 -5.96
CA THR A 13 6.77 -8.75 -5.79
C THR A 13 7.27 -8.30 -4.43
N TRP A 14 7.62 -7.02 -4.34
CA TRP A 14 7.96 -6.42 -3.06
C TRP A 14 6.72 -5.74 -2.46
N ALA A 15 6.16 -6.35 -1.41
CA ALA A 15 4.97 -5.85 -0.72
C ALA A 15 5.36 -4.92 0.44
N ILE A 16 4.93 -3.65 0.38
CA ILE A 16 5.16 -2.66 1.46
C ILE A 16 4.58 -3.15 2.81
N PRO A 17 5.18 -2.78 3.96
CA PRO A 17 4.77 -3.30 5.26
C PRO A 17 3.40 -2.78 5.73
N GLU A 18 3.01 -1.57 5.34
CA GLU A 18 1.72 -0.98 5.73
C GLU A 18 0.54 -1.77 5.16
N GLN A 19 -0.50 -1.94 5.99
CA GLN A 19 -1.72 -2.65 5.62
C GLN A 19 -2.96 -1.90 6.10
N VAL A 20 -3.96 -1.82 5.22
CA VAL A 20 -5.28 -1.27 5.53
C VAL A 20 -6.30 -2.41 5.53
N ALA A 21 -7.09 -2.48 6.59
CA ALA A 21 -8.17 -3.44 6.73
C ALA A 21 -9.43 -2.68 7.15
N ILE A 22 -10.51 -2.89 6.41
CA ILE A 22 -11.80 -2.23 6.64
C ILE A 22 -12.77 -3.29 7.14
N GLY A 23 -13.11 -3.22 8.43
CA GLY A 23 -14.18 -4.04 9.01
C GLY A 23 -15.54 -3.45 8.66
N GLN A 24 -16.56 -4.30 8.51
CA GLN A 24 -17.95 -3.86 8.26
C GLN A 24 -18.04 -2.85 7.10
N SER A 25 -17.43 -3.19 5.95
CA SER A 25 -17.22 -2.25 4.82
C SER A 25 -18.50 -1.56 4.33
N TRP A 26 -19.67 -2.19 4.47
CA TRP A 26 -20.97 -1.59 4.13
C TRP A 26 -21.36 -0.38 4.99
N ARG A 27 -20.69 -0.14 6.11
CA ARG A 27 -20.87 1.04 6.98
C ARG A 27 -19.68 1.99 6.95
N ALA A 28 -18.60 1.64 6.25
CA ALA A 28 -17.37 2.42 6.25
C ALA A 28 -17.42 3.58 5.25
N PHE A 29 -18.35 3.54 4.29
CA PHE A 29 -18.49 4.51 3.22
C PHE A 29 -19.84 5.23 3.28
N ASP A 30 -19.87 6.50 2.89
CA ASP A 30 -21.10 7.26 2.67
C ASP A 30 -21.74 6.93 1.31
N LEU A 31 -22.84 7.62 0.96
CA LEU A 31 -23.55 7.42 -0.31
C LEU A 31 -22.74 7.88 -1.53
N ASP A 32 -21.78 8.79 -1.33
CA ASP A 32 -20.90 9.33 -2.37
C ASP A 32 -19.61 8.50 -2.51
N GLY A 33 -19.41 7.50 -1.65
CA GLY A 33 -18.25 6.61 -1.64
C GLY A 33 -17.06 7.10 -0.81
N ASN A 34 -17.22 8.14 0.02
CA ASN A 34 -16.17 8.64 0.90
C ASN A 34 -16.11 7.83 2.21
N LEU A 35 -14.91 7.71 2.78
CA LEU A 35 -14.73 7.09 4.09
C LEU A 35 -15.33 7.96 5.20
N LEU A 36 -16.16 7.35 6.04
CA LEU A 36 -16.80 8.01 7.18
C LEU A 36 -15.88 8.12 8.42
N ASP A 37 -14.88 7.25 8.51
CA ASP A 37 -13.98 7.15 9.67
C ASP A 37 -12.67 7.90 9.40
N ASP A 38 -12.44 9.01 10.12
CA ASP A 38 -11.24 9.84 10.03
C ASP A 38 -9.94 9.09 10.36
N HIS A 39 -9.99 8.12 11.27
CA HIS A 39 -8.83 7.31 11.62
C HIS A 39 -8.49 6.31 10.52
N LEU A 40 -9.51 5.73 9.88
CA LEU A 40 -9.31 4.89 8.70
C LEU A 40 -8.78 5.70 7.51
N ALA A 41 -9.32 6.91 7.28
CA ALA A 41 -8.84 7.82 6.24
C ALA A 41 -7.34 8.14 6.43
N LYS A 42 -6.93 8.53 7.65
CA LYS A 42 -5.52 8.80 7.96
C LYS A 42 -4.59 7.61 7.72
N ARG A 43 -5.05 6.39 8.02
CA ARG A 43 -4.27 5.17 7.74
C ARG A 43 -4.14 4.91 6.24
N LEU A 44 -5.20 5.19 5.47
CA LEU A 44 -5.17 5.08 4.02
C LEU A 44 -4.23 6.12 3.40
N ASP A 45 -4.24 7.36 3.90
CA ASP A 45 -3.31 8.41 3.47
C ASP A 45 -1.85 8.05 3.75
N ALA A 46 -1.57 7.53 4.95
CA ALA A 46 -0.23 7.05 5.31
C ALA A 46 0.22 5.88 4.42
N PHE A 47 -0.71 5.00 4.05
CA PHE A 47 -0.45 3.91 3.12
C PHE A 47 -0.13 4.42 1.71
N ASP A 48 -0.88 5.39 1.19
CA ASP A 48 -0.62 6.00 -0.12
C ASP A 48 0.75 6.70 -0.17
N HIS A 49 1.07 7.48 0.86
CA HIS A 49 2.40 8.09 1.02
C HIS A 49 3.52 7.03 1.04
N SER A 50 3.36 5.98 1.84
CA SER A 50 4.34 4.89 1.89
C SER A 50 4.51 4.22 0.53
N LEU A 51 3.42 3.98 -0.20
CA LEU A 51 3.46 3.34 -1.51
C LEU A 51 4.26 4.14 -2.54
N VAL A 52 4.00 5.45 -2.63
CA VAL A 52 4.72 6.35 -3.56
C VAL A 52 6.20 6.44 -3.20
N ASP A 53 6.52 6.64 -1.92
CA ASP A 53 7.90 6.74 -1.42
C ASP A 53 8.70 5.48 -1.71
N ASN A 54 8.10 4.32 -1.45
CA ASN A 54 8.69 3.02 -1.69
C ASN A 54 8.91 2.75 -3.18
N ARG A 55 7.94 3.11 -4.04
CA ARG A 55 8.10 3.04 -5.49
C ARG A 55 9.26 3.91 -5.97
N GLN A 56 9.42 5.12 -5.44
CA GLN A 56 10.54 6.00 -5.79
C GLN A 56 11.88 5.42 -5.33
N LYS A 57 11.95 4.85 -4.13
CA LYS A 57 13.17 4.20 -3.60
C LYS A 57 13.57 3.01 -4.46
N LEU A 58 12.64 2.13 -4.83
CA LEU A 58 12.92 0.99 -5.73
C LEU A 58 13.34 1.42 -7.14
N GLY A 59 12.71 2.47 -7.69
CA GLY A 59 13.15 3.07 -8.96
C GLY A 59 14.55 3.66 -8.85
N ARG A 60 14.87 4.26 -7.69
CA ARG A 60 16.20 4.52 -7.12
C ARG A 60 17.15 3.39 -7.49
N VAL A 61 16.82 2.21 -6.96
CA VAL A 61 17.71 1.03 -6.93
C VAL A 61 18.21 0.59 -8.27
N SER A 62 17.28 0.52 -9.20
CA SER A 62 17.59 0.12 -10.57
C SER A 62 18.62 1.03 -11.26
N GLN A 63 18.72 2.31 -10.86
CA GLN A 63 19.57 3.29 -11.53
C GLN A 63 21.04 3.12 -11.13
N TRP A 64 21.31 2.77 -9.88
CA TRP A 64 22.69 2.56 -9.41
C TRP A 64 23.25 1.23 -9.93
N GLU A 65 22.42 0.20 -10.01
CA GLU A 65 22.77 -1.08 -10.66
C GLU A 65 23.08 -0.88 -12.14
N ARG A 66 22.33 -0.02 -12.84
CA ARG A 66 22.56 0.34 -14.24
C ARG A 66 23.78 1.24 -14.47
N ALA A 67 24.17 2.05 -13.49
CA ALA A 67 25.34 2.92 -13.59
C ALA A 67 26.65 2.21 -13.20
N ALA A 68 26.57 1.07 -12.51
CA ALA A 68 27.70 0.24 -12.10
C ALA A 68 28.01 -0.92 -13.09
N ALA A 69 27.21 -1.07 -14.15
CA ALA A 69 27.39 -2.04 -15.24
C ALA A 69 27.92 -1.34 -16.51
#